data_AF-A0A4S0QWK9-F1
#
_entry.id   AF-A0A4S0QWK9-F1
#
_cell.length_a   1.000
_cell.length_b   1.000
_cell.length_c   1.000
_cell.angle_alpha   90.00
_cell.angle_beta   90.00
_cell.angle_gamma   90.00
#
_symmetry.space_group_name_H-M   'P 1'
#
loop_
_entity.id
_entity.type
_entity.pdbx_description
1 polymer ?
#
loop_
_entity_poly.entity_id
_entity_poly.type
_entity_poly.pdbx_seq_one_letter_code
_entity_poly.pdbx_strand_id
1 'polypeptide(L)'
;FAYPARNTTHYGDAKATVPAGEQKVTVQIGAGTVTDTIQLAAGQTVEKDVVVGVGHAVLNAYYTAGGDKADNSGMGFEIVKAKKKIDGTRESVEHSYGPDSKFWLPPDDYVAI
;
A
#
# COMPACT_ATOMS: atom_id res chain seq x y z
N PHE A 1 -2.31 12.84 -1.50
CA PHE A 1 -2.33 14.30 -1.21
C PHE A 1 -3.70 14.86 -1.56
N ALA A 2 -4.35 15.65 -0.69
CA ALA A 2 -5.69 16.22 -0.95
C ALA A 2 -5.72 17.73 -0.75
N TYR A 3 -5.52 18.48 -1.85
CA TYR A 3 -5.90 19.90 -2.03
C TYR A 3 -6.04 20.16 -3.55
N PRO A 4 -7.02 20.98 -3.99
CA PRO A 4 -8.23 20.48 -4.65
C PRO A 4 -7.95 19.61 -5.90
N ALA A 5 -8.59 18.45 -5.97
CA ALA A 5 -8.81 17.68 -7.21
C ALA A 5 -7.58 17.21 -8.01
N ARG A 6 -6.41 17.00 -7.39
CA ARG A 6 -5.32 16.23 -8.05
C ARG A 6 -4.79 15.13 -7.15
N ASN A 7 -5.30 13.92 -7.39
CA ASN A 7 -4.67 12.70 -6.90
C ASN A 7 -3.42 12.46 -7.75
N THR A 8 -2.28 13.03 -7.35
CA THR A 8 -1.00 12.75 -8.02
C THR A 8 -0.37 11.52 -7.35
N THR A 9 -0.38 10.40 -8.07
CA THR A 9 0.38 9.22 -7.71
C THR A 9 1.84 9.49 -8.09
N HIS A 10 2.63 10.01 -7.15
CA HIS A 10 4.07 10.14 -7.33
C HIS A 10 4.77 8.98 -6.61
N TYR A 11 5.60 8.27 -7.37
CA TYR A 11 6.53 7.28 -6.83
C TYR A 11 7.87 8.01 -6.61
N GLY A 12 8.31 8.16 -5.37
CA GLY A 12 9.53 8.90 -5.01
C GLY A 12 9.28 10.37 -4.63
N ASP A 13 10.29 11.22 -4.83
CA ASP A 13 10.28 12.62 -4.36
C ASP A 13 9.13 13.44 -4.96
N ALA A 14 8.24 13.93 -4.10
CA ALA A 14 7.13 14.80 -4.50
C ALA A 14 7.39 16.23 -4.02
N LYS A 15 7.43 17.18 -4.96
CA LYS A 15 7.45 18.62 -4.65
C LYS A 15 6.08 19.22 -4.88
N ALA A 16 5.51 19.84 -3.86
CA ALA A 16 4.22 20.51 -3.92
C ALA A 16 4.30 21.89 -3.27
N THR A 17 3.81 22.92 -3.97
CA THR A 17 3.68 24.27 -3.41
C THR A 17 2.28 24.40 -2.82
N VAL A 18 2.19 24.65 -1.52
CA VAL A 18 0.92 24.80 -0.78
C VAL A 18 0.90 26.11 0.00
N PRO A 19 -0.29 26.70 0.24
CA PRO A 19 -0.40 27.91 1.03
C PRO A 19 0.11 27.68 2.46
N ALA A 20 0.56 28.77 3.10
CA ALA A 20 0.93 28.74 4.51
C ALA A 20 -0.28 28.33 5.36
N GLY A 21 -0.04 27.52 6.38
CA GLY A 21 -1.05 26.96 7.27
C GLY A 21 -0.90 25.46 7.46
N GLU A 22 -1.96 24.86 8.01
CA GLU A 22 -2.00 23.43 8.30
C GLU A 22 -2.19 22.62 7.02
N GLN A 23 -1.25 21.74 6.75
CA GLN A 23 -1.24 20.89 5.56
C GLN A 23 -1.31 19.42 5.98
N LYS A 24 -2.34 18.72 5.49
CA LYS A 24 -2.52 17.29 5.75
C LYS A 24 -1.97 16.48 4.58
N VAL A 25 -0.87 15.79 4.82
CA VAL A 25 -0.15 15.00 3.83
C VAL A 25 -0.46 13.53 4.05
N THR A 26 -1.15 12.91 3.11
CA THR A 26 -1.38 11.46 3.08
C THR A 26 -0.52 10.83 2.01
N VAL A 27 0.31 9.87 2.43
CA VAL A 27 1.20 9.05 1.60
C VAL A 27 0.73 7.61 1.66
N GLN A 28 0.65 6.94 0.51
CA GLN A 28 0.19 5.56 0.39
C GLN A 28 1.18 4.76 -0.47
N ILE A 29 1.52 3.56 0.00
CA ILE A 29 2.31 2.55 -0.74
C ILE A 29 1.57 1.22 -0.62
N GLY A 30 1.03 0.70 -1.74
CA GLY A 30 0.13 -0.45 -1.73
C GLY A 30 -1.04 -0.26 -0.76
N ALA A 31 -1.21 -1.20 0.17
CA ALA A 31 -2.22 -1.15 1.23
C ALA A 31 -1.79 -0.31 2.46
N GLY A 32 -0.52 0.09 2.56
CA GLY A 32 -0.02 0.92 3.66
C GLY A 32 -0.32 2.39 3.45
N THR A 33 -0.80 3.09 4.47
CA THR A 33 -1.09 4.53 4.43
C THR A 33 -0.58 5.22 5.69
N VAL A 34 0.08 6.36 5.52
CA VAL A 34 0.49 7.26 6.62
C VAL A 34 -0.05 8.66 6.34
N THR A 35 -0.58 9.29 7.38
CA THR A 35 -1.09 10.66 7.32
C THR A 35 -0.33 11.50 8.32
N ASP A 36 0.32 12.54 7.83
CA ASP A 36 1.06 13.51 8.61
C ASP A 36 0.47 14.90 8.47
N THR A 37 0.40 15.62 9.59
CA THR A 37 0.05 17.04 9.59
C THR A 37 1.33 17.87 9.68
N ILE A 38 1.53 18.76 8.72
CA ILE A 38 2.68 19.66 8.65
C ILE A 38 2.17 21.08 8.77
N GLN A 39 2.73 21.84 9.71
CA GLN A 39 2.48 23.28 9.79
C GLN A 39 3.51 24.01 8.92
N LEU A 40 3.05 24.70 7.88
CA LEU A 40 3.92 25.41 6.93
C LEU A 40 3.83 26.92 7.14
N ALA A 41 4.94 27.58 7.47
CA ALA A 41 5.01 29.04 7.45
C ALA A 41 5.16 29.58 6.02
N ALA A 42 4.76 30.83 5.78
CA ALA A 42 4.87 31.45 4.46
C ALA A 42 6.33 31.54 4.00
N GLY A 43 6.62 31.05 2.78
CA GLY A 43 7.97 31.01 2.22
C GLY A 43 8.88 29.91 2.80
N GLN A 44 8.38 29.06 3.69
CA GLN A 44 9.14 27.95 4.27
C GLN A 44 9.11 26.72 3.35
N THR A 45 10.29 26.17 3.08
CA THR A 45 10.43 24.82 2.51
C THR A 45 10.61 23.84 3.67
N VAL A 46 9.75 22.82 3.73
CA VAL A 46 9.89 21.72 4.69
C VAL A 46 10.22 20.45 3.92
N GLU A 47 11.39 19.88 4.19
CA GLU A 47 11.76 18.54 3.75
C GLU A 47 11.47 17.57 4.89
N LYS A 48 10.65 16.55 4.62
CA LYS A 48 10.27 15.55 5.61
C LYS A 48 10.27 14.17 4.97
N ASP A 49 11.01 13.26 5.57
CA ASP A 49 10.97 11.85 5.21
C ASP A 49 9.73 11.21 5.84
N VAL A 50 8.85 10.65 5.00
CA VAL A 50 7.65 9.93 5.45
C VAL A 50 7.86 8.44 5.20
N VAL A 51 8.02 7.68 6.29
CA VAL A 51 8.18 6.22 6.23
C VAL A 51 6.81 5.58 6.42
N VAL A 52 6.27 4.98 5.35
CA VAL A 52 4.97 4.27 5.42
C VAL A 52 5.09 2.93 6.15
N GLY A 53 6.29 2.33 6.18
CA GLY A 53 6.55 1.11 6.94
C GLY A 53 5.83 -0.12 6.41
N VAL A 54 5.93 -0.40 5.10
CA VAL A 54 5.29 -1.57 4.48
C VAL A 54 6.25 -2.75 4.33
N GLY A 55 5.76 -3.96 4.56
CA GLY A 55 6.41 -5.21 4.21
C GLY A 55 6.10 -5.60 2.76
N HIS A 56 7.10 -6.15 2.05
CA HIS A 56 6.96 -6.61 0.68
C HIS A 56 6.80 -8.13 0.65
N ALA A 57 5.64 -8.62 0.21
CA ALA A 57 5.34 -10.04 0.06
C ALA A 57 5.17 -10.39 -1.42
N VAL A 58 5.76 -11.50 -1.85
CA VAL A 58 5.62 -12.02 -3.22
C VAL A 58 5.00 -13.40 -3.14
N LEU A 59 3.85 -13.57 -3.81
CA LEU A 59 3.15 -14.85 -3.87
C LEU A 59 3.31 -15.47 -5.25
N ASN A 60 3.63 -16.77 -5.24
CA ASN A 60 3.82 -17.58 -6.42
C ASN A 60 3.19 -18.95 -6.22
N ALA A 61 2.47 -19.41 -7.24
CA ALA A 61 1.98 -20.78 -7.32
C ALA A 61 2.92 -21.60 -8.19
N TYR A 62 3.06 -22.88 -7.86
CA TYR A 62 3.85 -23.85 -8.61
C TYR A 62 2.96 -25.06 -8.89
N TYR A 63 3.05 -25.62 -10.10
CA TYR A 63 2.22 -26.78 -10.47
C TYR A 63 2.55 -28.01 -9.61
N THR A 64 3.79 -28.13 -9.18
CA THR A 64 4.28 -29.14 -8.26
C THR A 64 5.34 -28.54 -7.33
N ALA A 65 5.56 -29.15 -6.17
CA ALA A 65 6.60 -28.70 -5.25
C ALA A 65 7.99 -28.81 -5.91
N GLY A 66 8.67 -27.67 -6.09
CA GLY A 66 9.96 -27.59 -6.78
C GLY A 66 9.90 -27.67 -8.30
N GLY A 67 8.71 -27.72 -8.89
CA GLY A 67 8.50 -27.68 -10.33
C GLY A 67 8.43 -26.27 -10.90
N ASP A 68 7.96 -26.19 -12.15
CA ASP A 68 7.79 -24.91 -12.83
C ASP A 68 6.73 -24.06 -12.15
N LYS A 69 7.00 -22.77 -12.17
CA LYS A 69 6.07 -21.77 -11.67
C LYS A 69 4.82 -21.76 -12.53
N ALA A 70 3.66 -21.72 -11.88
CA ALA A 70 2.41 -21.54 -12.58
C ALA A 70 2.38 -20.14 -13.22
N ASP A 71 2.09 -20.11 -14.51
CA ASP A 71 2.14 -18.94 -15.39
C ASP A 71 0.73 -18.50 -15.83
N ASN A 72 -0.30 -19.21 -15.36
CA ASN A 72 -1.68 -18.90 -15.66
C ASN A 72 -2.10 -17.53 -15.09
N SER A 73 -2.51 -16.61 -15.98
CA SER A 73 -2.99 -15.28 -15.63
C SER A 73 -4.32 -15.27 -14.86
N GLY A 74 -5.07 -16.37 -14.89
CA GLY A 74 -6.32 -16.52 -14.15
C GLY A 74 -6.17 -16.88 -12.67
N MET A 75 -4.95 -17.12 -12.18
CA MET A 75 -4.72 -17.39 -10.77
C MET A 75 -4.90 -16.11 -9.95
N GLY A 76 -5.83 -16.11 -9.00
CA GLY A 76 -5.99 -15.01 -8.06
C GLY A 76 -5.29 -15.33 -6.75
N PHE A 77 -4.59 -14.34 -6.20
CA PHE A 77 -4.12 -14.34 -4.82
C PHE A 77 -4.85 -13.25 -4.06
N GLU A 78 -5.38 -13.58 -2.89
CA GLU A 78 -6.02 -12.63 -2.00
C GLU A 78 -5.31 -12.60 -0.65
N ILE A 79 -4.93 -11.40 -0.22
CA ILE A 79 -4.45 -11.13 1.13
C ILE A 79 -5.63 -10.69 1.98
N VAL A 80 -5.85 -11.40 3.08
CA VAL A 80 -6.91 -11.09 4.03
C VAL A 80 -6.35 -10.96 5.45
N LYS A 81 -7.08 -10.28 6.35
CA LYS A 81 -6.72 -10.20 7.77
C LYS A 81 -6.71 -11.59 8.43
N ALA A 82 -5.72 -11.85 9.27
CA ALA A 82 -5.61 -13.10 10.03
C ALA A 82 -6.68 -13.25 11.13
N LYS A 83 -7.36 -12.17 11.52
CA LYS A 83 -8.55 -12.20 12.36
C LYS A 83 -9.81 -12.48 11.53
N LYS A 84 -10.60 -13.48 11.93
CA LYS A 84 -11.94 -13.72 11.37
C LYS A 84 -12.97 -12.81 12.04
N LYS A 85 -13.97 -12.39 11.28
CA LYS A 85 -15.20 -11.77 11.79
C LYS A 85 -16.07 -12.82 12.49
N ILE A 86 -17.10 -12.37 13.20
CA ILE A 86 -18.03 -13.26 13.94
C ILE A 86 -18.79 -14.22 13.00
N ASP A 87 -18.98 -13.83 11.75
CA ASP A 87 -19.60 -14.65 10.70
C ASP A 87 -18.61 -15.65 10.06
N GLY A 88 -17.35 -15.68 10.50
CA GLY A 88 -16.30 -16.54 9.99
C GLY A 88 -15.56 -16.02 8.75
N THR A 89 -16.02 -14.91 8.15
CA THR A 89 -15.36 -14.28 7.00
C THR A 89 -14.10 -13.52 7.42
N ARG A 90 -13.19 -13.29 6.47
CA ARG A 90 -12.01 -12.45 6.68
C ARG A 90 -12.17 -11.15 5.92
N GLU A 91 -11.57 -10.09 6.43
CA GLU A 91 -11.52 -8.81 5.73
C GLU A 91 -10.47 -8.87 4.63
N SER A 92 -10.89 -8.58 3.39
CA SER A 92 -10.01 -8.45 2.23
C SER A 92 -9.16 -7.19 2.35
N VAL A 93 -7.87 -7.33 2.08
CA VAL A 93 -6.90 -6.23 2.19
C VAL A 93 -6.41 -5.85 0.80
N GLU A 94 -5.94 -6.83 0.04
CA GLU A 94 -5.42 -6.62 -1.31
C GLU A 94 -5.58 -7.92 -2.11
N HIS A 95 -5.80 -7.82 -3.41
CA HIS A 95 -5.84 -8.97 -4.29
C HIS A 95 -5.05 -8.69 -5.56
N SER A 96 -4.51 -9.74 -6.16
CA SER A 96 -3.75 -9.65 -7.39
C SER A 96 -3.98 -10.90 -8.22
N TYR A 97 -3.83 -10.76 -9.53
CA TYR A 97 -3.98 -11.87 -10.46
C TYR A 97 -2.66 -12.12 -11.18
N GLY A 98 -2.40 -13.40 -11.43
CA GLY A 98 -1.27 -13.89 -12.17
C GLY A 98 -0.04 -14.21 -11.31
N PRO A 99 1.02 -14.71 -11.95
CA PRO A 99 2.29 -14.99 -11.31
C PRO A 99 3.00 -13.73 -10.80
N ASP A 100 3.87 -13.86 -9.79
CA ASP A 100 4.65 -12.76 -9.19
C ASP A 100 3.77 -11.66 -8.60
N SER A 101 2.64 -12.02 -7.99
CA SER A 101 1.81 -11.06 -7.28
C SER A 101 2.58 -10.45 -6.11
N LYS A 102 2.76 -9.14 -6.16
CA LYS A 102 3.49 -8.34 -5.16
C LYS A 102 2.50 -7.56 -4.33
N PHE A 103 2.66 -7.63 -3.02
CA PHE A 103 1.83 -6.95 -2.04
C PHE A 103 2.71 -6.09 -1.14
N TRP A 104 2.25 -4.87 -0.86
CA TRP A 104 2.89 -3.96 0.09
C TRP A 104 1.93 -3.74 1.25
N LEU A 105 2.17 -4.48 2.33
CA LEU A 105 1.25 -4.58 3.44
C LEU A 105 1.81 -3.82 4.64
N PRO A 106 1.00 -3.01 5.35
CA PRO A 106 1.43 -2.43 6.62
C PRO A 106 1.65 -3.54 7.68
N PRO A 107 2.27 -3.24 8.83
CA PRO A 107 2.53 -4.24 9.85
C PRO A 107 1.22 -4.72 10.48
N ASP A 108 0.88 -5.99 10.24
CA ASP A 108 -0.25 -6.71 10.84
C ASP A 108 -0.13 -8.21 10.52
N ASP A 109 -1.06 -9.01 11.03
CA ASP A 109 -1.18 -10.43 10.72
C ASP A 109 -2.11 -10.65 9.52
N TYR A 110 -1.60 -11.37 8.51
CA TYR A 110 -2.31 -11.65 7.26
C TYR A 110 -2.32 -13.13 6.92
N VAL A 111 -3.27 -13.52 6.07
CA VAL A 111 -3.36 -14.84 5.44
C VAL A 111 -3.48 -14.63 3.94
N ALA A 112 -2.68 -15.37 3.17
CA ALA A 112 -2.83 -15.47 1.72
C ALA A 112 -3.75 -16.65 1.37
N ILE A 113 -4.69 -16.43 0.45
CA ILE A 113 -5.64 -17.43 -0.06
C ILE A 113 -5.55 -17.49 -1.58
#